data_AF-A0A7H0K079-F1
#
_entry.id   AF-A0A7H0K079-F1
#
_cell.length_a   1.000
_cell.length_b   1.000
_cell.length_c   1.000
_cell.angle_alpha   90.00
_cell.angle_beta   90.00
_cell.angle_gamma   90.00
#
_symmetry.space_group_name_H-M   'P 1'
#
loop_
_entity.id
_entity.type
_entity.pdbx_description
1 polymer ?
#
loop_
_entity_poly.entity_id
_entity_poly.type
_entity_poly.pdbx_seq_one_letter_code
_entity_poly.pdbx_strand_id
1 'polypeptide(L)'
;MSPAQPNKEAPLGELLKVAVGCIETPSLLPGELKILTQIALLADDTTGPTLTAHGTVRHATAGRVDNLGGDRMHAWLKRDLIESRLFVFTGTGWLKEVDGPEHDGAYQLNLARLKRLLDLTEAHLATGEEDPKAVEEADREYPGDFGADPPEDLAEQIDRILVSNPAT
;
A
#
# COMPACT_ATOMS: atom_id res chain seq x y z
N MET A 1 12.67 20.85 30.66
CA MET A 1 11.67 20.64 29.59
C MET A 1 12.46 20.38 28.32
N SER A 2 12.66 19.12 27.96
CA SER A 2 13.25 18.78 26.65
C SER A 2 12.19 19.00 25.58
N PRO A 3 12.53 19.63 24.44
CA PRO A 3 11.62 19.67 23.31
C PRO A 3 11.38 18.25 22.82
N ALA A 4 10.11 17.89 22.62
CA ALA A 4 9.72 16.66 21.95
C ALA A 4 10.45 16.60 20.60
N GLN A 5 11.19 15.51 20.38
CA GLN A 5 11.75 15.24 19.07
C GLN A 5 10.57 15.14 18.08
N PRO A 6 10.64 15.81 16.91
CA PRO A 6 9.66 15.52 15.87
C PRO A 6 9.74 14.03 15.59
N ASN A 7 8.58 13.36 15.64
CA ASN A 7 8.44 11.98 15.20
C ASN A 7 9.26 11.82 13.92
N LYS A 8 10.19 10.87 13.92
CA LYS A 8 10.85 10.44 12.68
C LYS A 8 9.74 10.05 11.72
N GLU A 9 9.46 10.91 10.76
CA GLU A 9 8.57 10.59 9.65
C GLU A 9 9.10 9.30 9.04
N ALA A 10 8.22 8.29 8.95
CA ALA A 10 8.57 7.08 8.24
C ALA A 10 8.99 7.47 6.82
N PRO A 11 10.08 6.89 6.27
CA PRO A 11 10.39 7.07 4.86
C PRO A 11 9.16 6.74 4.02
N LEU A 12 8.93 7.51 2.96
CA LEU A 12 7.84 7.33 2.00
C LEU A 12 7.51 5.85 1.77
N GLY A 13 6.27 5.46 2.04
CA GLY A 13 5.71 4.15 1.69
C GLY A 13 6.08 3.01 2.64
N GLU A 14 6.86 3.25 3.71
CA GLU A 14 7.19 2.19 4.66
C GLU A 14 5.94 1.69 5.41
N LEU A 15 4.97 2.57 5.69
CA LEU A 15 3.74 2.15 6.33
C LEU A 15 2.94 1.23 5.41
N LEU A 16 2.71 1.65 4.16
CA LEU A 16 1.96 0.86 3.18
C LEU A 16 2.68 -0.45 2.81
N LYS A 17 4.00 -0.45 2.73
CA LYS A 17 4.80 -1.67 2.55
C LYS A 17 4.55 -2.68 3.67
N VAL A 18 4.61 -2.22 4.92
CA VAL A 18 4.35 -3.08 6.09
C VAL A 18 2.91 -3.57 6.07
N ALA A 19 1.95 -2.69 5.77
CA ALA A 19 0.54 -3.02 5.63
C ALA A 19 0.31 -4.20 4.66
N VAL A 20 0.89 -4.12 3.46
CA VAL A 20 0.81 -5.18 2.46
C VAL A 20 1.51 -6.46 2.93
N GLY A 21 2.56 -6.35 3.74
CA GLY A 21 3.24 -7.50 4.35
C GLY A 21 2.44 -8.23 5.43
N CYS A 22 1.43 -7.58 6.02
CA CYS A 22 0.59 -8.15 7.08
C CYS A 22 -0.64 -8.91 6.58
N ILE A 23 -0.95 -8.85 5.28
CA ILE A 23 -2.19 -9.39 4.73
C ILE A 23 -1.98 -10.64 3.89
N GLU A 24 -3.02 -11.47 3.83
CA GLU A 24 -3.14 -12.52 2.83
C GLU A 24 -3.85 -12.00 1.58
N THR A 25 -3.39 -12.44 0.40
CA THR A 25 -3.90 -11.96 -0.90
C THR A 25 -4.13 -13.12 -1.87
N PRO A 26 -5.26 -13.85 -1.77
CA PRO A 26 -5.57 -14.99 -2.64
C PRO A 26 -5.52 -14.69 -4.15
N SER A 27 -5.74 -13.43 -4.54
CA SER A 27 -5.66 -12.95 -5.93
C SER A 27 -4.24 -12.86 -6.50
N LEU A 28 -3.20 -12.92 -5.67
CA LEU A 28 -1.81 -12.74 -6.07
C LEU A 28 -0.96 -13.96 -5.73
N LEU A 29 -0.07 -14.34 -6.65
CA LEU A 29 0.97 -15.31 -6.36
C LEU A 29 2.02 -14.72 -5.40
N PRO A 30 2.78 -15.54 -4.65
CA PRO A 30 3.80 -15.03 -3.72
C PRO A 30 4.85 -14.10 -4.36
N GLY A 31 5.15 -14.29 -5.66
CA GLY A 31 6.01 -13.39 -6.41
C GLY A 31 5.37 -12.04 -6.74
N GLU A 32 4.06 -12.03 -6.98
CA GLU A 32 3.27 -10.82 -7.27
C GLU A 32 3.02 -10.01 -6.00
N LEU A 33 2.75 -10.68 -4.87
CA LEU A 33 2.66 -10.02 -3.57
C LEU A 33 3.97 -9.29 -3.23
N LYS A 34 5.13 -9.92 -3.47
CA LYS A 34 6.43 -9.26 -3.28
C LYS A 34 6.58 -8.00 -4.14
N ILE A 35 6.08 -8.03 -5.38
CA ILE A 35 6.09 -6.85 -6.26
C ILE A 35 5.13 -5.79 -5.71
N LEU A 36 3.91 -6.16 -5.30
CA LEU A 36 2.94 -5.24 -4.70
C LEU A 36 3.51 -4.55 -3.45
N THR A 37 4.20 -5.28 -2.57
CA THR A 37 4.90 -4.72 -1.40
C THR A 37 5.93 -3.65 -1.81
N GLN A 38 6.64 -3.83 -2.92
CA GLN A 38 7.57 -2.82 -3.43
C GLN A 38 6.86 -1.64 -4.08
N ILE A 39 5.74 -1.87 -4.76
CA ILE A 39 4.92 -0.77 -5.29
C ILE A 39 4.36 0.06 -4.14
N ALA A 40 3.89 -0.58 -3.07
CA ALA A 40 3.42 0.10 -1.85
C ALA A 40 4.52 0.93 -1.17
N LEU A 41 5.79 0.48 -1.20
CA LEU A 41 6.93 1.28 -0.74
C LEU A 41 7.14 2.55 -1.56
N LEU A 42 6.72 2.59 -2.82
CA LEU A 42 6.82 3.78 -3.66
C LEU A 42 5.62 4.72 -3.52
N ALA A 43 4.57 4.27 -2.80
CA ALA A 43 3.35 5.02 -2.65
C ALA A 43 3.44 6.04 -1.50
N ASP A 44 2.65 7.09 -1.59
CA ASP A 44 2.46 8.05 -0.51
C ASP A 44 1.72 7.41 0.67
N ASP A 45 2.28 7.46 1.88
CA ASP A 45 1.58 6.97 3.09
C ASP A 45 0.45 7.92 3.54
N THR A 46 0.50 9.20 3.11
CA THR A 46 -0.39 10.25 3.61
C THR A 46 -0.85 11.18 2.48
N THR A 47 -1.99 11.84 2.70
CA THR A 47 -2.47 12.93 1.84
C THR A 47 -2.12 14.28 2.46
N GLY A 48 -1.59 15.21 1.66
CA GLY A 48 -1.26 16.56 2.12
C GLY A 48 0.12 17.04 1.70
N PRO A 49 0.57 18.21 2.19
CA PRO A 49 1.88 18.74 1.86
C PRO A 49 3.00 17.85 2.43
N THR A 50 3.91 17.42 1.57
CA THR A 50 5.09 16.62 1.92
C THR A 50 6.36 17.19 1.30
N LEU A 51 7.51 16.90 1.92
CA LEU A 51 8.82 17.29 1.40
C LEU A 51 9.39 16.20 0.50
N THR A 52 9.81 16.58 -0.70
CA THR A 52 10.62 15.72 -1.56
C THR A 52 12.05 15.60 -1.02
N ALA A 53 12.78 14.58 -1.48
CA ALA A 53 14.20 14.39 -1.15
C ALA A 53 15.10 15.59 -1.51
N HIS A 54 14.65 16.47 -2.42
CA HIS A 54 15.37 17.67 -2.83
C HIS A 54 14.94 18.93 -2.05
N GLY A 55 14.10 18.79 -1.03
CA GLY A 55 13.62 19.89 -0.20
C GLY A 55 12.48 20.71 -0.81
N THR A 56 11.92 20.28 -1.94
CA THR A 56 10.73 20.92 -2.55
C THR A 56 9.46 20.37 -1.90
N VAL A 57 8.52 21.25 -1.57
CA VAL A 57 7.17 20.86 -1.11
C VAL A 57 6.35 20.38 -2.31
N ARG A 58 5.74 19.20 -2.20
CA ARG A 58 4.69 18.72 -3.11
C ARG A 58 3.44 18.34 -2.33
N HIS A 59 2.32 18.19 -3.01
CA HIS A 59 1.11 17.63 -2.41
C HIS A 59 1.08 16.12 -2.68
N ALA A 60 1.15 15.31 -1.63
CA ALA A 60 1.01 13.87 -1.66
C ALA A 60 -0.47 13.45 -1.63
N THR A 61 -0.75 12.26 -2.16
CA THR A 61 -2.07 11.63 -2.12
C THR A 61 -1.90 10.20 -1.67
N ALA A 62 -2.45 9.82 -0.52
CA ALA A 62 -2.19 8.49 0.05
C ALA A 62 -2.48 7.36 -0.96
N GLY A 63 -1.59 6.38 -1.04
CA GLY A 63 -1.63 5.26 -1.98
C GLY A 63 -1.20 5.61 -3.41
N ARG A 64 -0.90 6.86 -3.72
CA ARG A 64 -0.46 7.29 -5.06
C ARG A 64 1.02 7.00 -5.29
N VAL A 65 1.32 6.42 -6.45
CA VAL A 65 2.67 6.25 -7.00
C VAL A 65 2.78 7.12 -8.24
N ASP A 66 3.62 8.15 -8.23
CA ASP A 66 3.66 9.15 -9.31
C ASP A 66 4.41 8.70 -10.58
N ASN A 67 5.36 7.77 -10.48
CA ASN A 67 6.16 7.32 -11.63
C ASN A 67 6.60 5.87 -11.45
N LEU A 68 5.67 4.95 -11.68
CA LEU A 68 5.95 3.53 -11.62
C LEU A 68 6.78 3.12 -12.86
N GLY A 69 8.02 2.68 -12.63
CA GLY A 69 9.00 2.40 -13.70
C GLY A 69 10.08 3.47 -13.89
N GLY A 70 10.03 4.57 -13.12
CA GLY A 70 11.03 5.64 -13.15
C GLY A 70 12.29 5.38 -12.32
N ASP A 71 13.22 6.35 -12.30
CA ASP A 71 14.57 6.23 -11.71
C ASP A 71 14.59 5.96 -10.19
N ARG A 72 13.45 6.12 -9.50
CA ARG A 72 13.30 5.81 -8.07
C ARG A 72 13.12 4.32 -7.78
N MET A 73 12.89 3.49 -8.79
CA MET A 73 12.84 2.05 -8.61
C MET A 73 14.24 1.48 -8.30
N HIS A 74 14.35 0.77 -7.18
CA HIS A 74 15.58 0.11 -6.80
C HIS A 74 16.05 -0.86 -7.91
N ALA A 75 17.36 -0.88 -8.19
CA ALA A 75 17.99 -1.62 -9.29
C ALA A 75 17.70 -3.13 -9.36
N TRP A 76 17.19 -3.75 -8.28
CA TRP A 76 16.82 -5.17 -8.27
C TRP A 76 15.40 -5.42 -8.80
N LEU A 77 14.50 -4.44 -8.68
CA LEU A 77 13.17 -4.46 -9.28
C LEU A 77 13.31 -3.88 -10.69
N LYS A 78 13.60 -4.75 -11.66
CA LYS A 78 13.76 -4.31 -13.05
C LYS A 78 12.45 -3.70 -13.53
N ARG A 79 12.52 -2.53 -14.14
CA ARG A 79 11.41 -1.88 -14.87
C ARG A 79 10.63 -2.89 -15.73
N ASP A 80 11.34 -3.71 -16.50
CA ASP A 80 10.76 -4.76 -17.34
C ASP A 80 9.90 -5.79 -16.56
N LEU A 81 10.25 -6.08 -15.30
CA LEU A 81 9.49 -7.02 -14.47
C LEU A 81 8.16 -6.42 -14.00
N ILE A 82 8.14 -5.14 -13.62
CA ILE A 82 6.89 -4.45 -13.29
C ILE A 82 6.07 -4.26 -14.55
N GLU A 83 6.64 -3.75 -15.64
CA GLU A 83 5.92 -3.54 -16.90
C GLU A 83 5.27 -4.85 -17.40
N SER A 84 5.99 -5.98 -17.30
CA SER A 84 5.45 -7.31 -17.67
C SER A 84 4.44 -7.89 -16.69
N ARG A 85 4.24 -7.29 -15.50
CA ARG A 85 3.29 -7.77 -14.47
C ARG A 85 2.22 -6.77 -14.11
N LEU A 86 2.30 -5.54 -14.62
CA LEU A 86 1.39 -4.45 -14.28
C LEU A 86 -0.07 -4.80 -14.58
N PHE A 87 -0.30 -5.53 -15.67
CA PHE A 87 -1.62 -6.04 -16.04
C PHE A 87 -2.26 -6.95 -14.99
N VAL A 88 -1.46 -7.61 -14.14
CA VAL A 88 -1.99 -8.44 -13.03
C VAL A 88 -2.60 -7.54 -11.98
N PHE A 89 -1.89 -6.48 -11.57
CA PHE A 89 -2.37 -5.59 -10.53
C PHE A 89 -3.54 -4.72 -10.97
N THR A 90 -3.56 -4.28 -12.24
CA THR A 90 -4.72 -3.58 -12.80
C THR A 90 -5.88 -4.53 -13.07
N GLY A 91 -5.62 -5.74 -13.56
CA GLY A 91 -6.64 -6.75 -13.83
C GLY A 91 -7.27 -7.36 -12.58
N THR A 92 -6.54 -7.39 -11.46
CA THR A 92 -7.06 -7.82 -10.15
C THR A 92 -7.66 -6.67 -9.35
N GLY A 93 -7.43 -5.40 -9.74
CA GLY A 93 -7.96 -4.23 -9.04
C GLY A 93 -7.15 -3.81 -7.80
N TRP A 94 -5.88 -4.19 -7.73
CA TRP A 94 -4.93 -3.67 -6.73
C TRP A 94 -4.42 -2.28 -7.09
N LEU A 95 -4.29 -1.99 -8.38
CA LEU A 95 -3.86 -0.70 -8.90
C LEU A 95 -4.84 -0.17 -9.92
N LYS A 96 -4.98 1.15 -9.97
CA LYS A 96 -5.70 1.87 -11.01
C LYS A 96 -4.84 2.98 -11.58
N GLU A 97 -4.79 3.10 -12.90
CA GLU A 97 -4.16 4.25 -13.56
C GLU A 97 -4.84 5.54 -13.13
N VAL A 98 -4.03 6.57 -12.87
CA VAL A 98 -4.56 7.90 -12.59
C VAL A 98 -4.79 8.61 -13.91
N ASP A 99 -6.03 9.04 -14.16
CA ASP A 99 -6.40 9.71 -15.40
C ASP A 99 -5.66 11.04 -15.60
N GLY A 100 -5.29 11.34 -16.85
CA GLY A 100 -4.71 12.63 -17.26
C GLY A 100 -3.27 12.53 -17.77
N PRO A 101 -2.90 13.24 -18.86
CA PRO A 101 -1.56 13.17 -19.43
C PRO A 101 -0.45 13.67 -18.47
N GLU A 102 -0.78 14.53 -17.51
CA GLU A 102 0.11 14.99 -16.44
C GLU A 102 0.40 13.92 -15.38
N HIS A 103 -0.26 12.78 -15.47
CA HIS A 103 -0.19 11.65 -14.56
C HIS A 103 0.27 10.37 -15.28
N ASP A 104 0.91 10.52 -16.44
CA ASP A 104 1.47 9.40 -17.17
C ASP A 104 2.44 8.58 -16.29
N GLY A 105 2.20 7.27 -16.21
CA GLY A 105 2.92 6.36 -15.33
C GLY A 105 2.51 6.41 -13.84
N ALA A 106 1.47 7.16 -13.47
CA ALA A 106 0.97 7.23 -12.12
C ALA A 106 -0.17 6.22 -11.85
N TYR A 107 -0.11 5.60 -10.67
CA TYR A 107 -1.07 4.59 -10.23
C TYR A 107 -1.55 4.87 -8.81
N GLN A 108 -2.80 4.54 -8.54
CA GLN A 108 -3.40 4.56 -7.22
C GLN A 108 -3.50 3.13 -6.67
N LEU A 109 -2.99 2.92 -5.45
CA LEU A 109 -3.18 1.69 -4.68
C LEU A 109 -4.60 1.62 -4.12
N ASN A 110 -5.22 0.44 -4.16
CA ASN A 110 -6.54 0.20 -3.58
C ASN A 110 -6.47 0.10 -2.04
N LEU A 111 -6.51 1.25 -1.37
CA LEU A 111 -6.42 1.33 0.09
C LEU A 111 -7.67 0.79 0.79
N ALA A 112 -8.85 0.89 0.17
CA ALA A 112 -10.08 0.33 0.71
C ALA A 112 -10.01 -1.20 0.81
N ARG A 113 -9.48 -1.86 -0.22
CA ARG A 113 -9.21 -3.30 -0.23
C ARG A 113 -8.16 -3.69 0.80
N LEU A 114 -7.04 -2.96 0.85
CA LEU A 114 -6.00 -3.18 1.84
C LEU A 114 -6.58 -3.12 3.27
N LYS A 115 -7.41 -2.12 3.56
CA LYS A 115 -8.07 -1.98 4.87
C LYS A 115 -8.97 -3.17 5.21
N ARG A 116 -9.81 -3.63 4.27
CA ARG A 116 -10.66 -4.81 4.48
C ARG A 116 -9.84 -6.05 4.85
N LEU A 117 -8.70 -6.25 4.19
CA LEU A 117 -7.84 -7.39 4.48
C LEU A 117 -7.12 -7.26 5.83
N LEU A 118 -6.68 -6.06 6.20
CA LEU A 118 -6.13 -5.79 7.53
C LEU A 118 -7.15 -6.03 8.64
N ASP A 119 -8.41 -5.64 8.42
CA ASP A 119 -9.50 -5.89 9.37
C ASP A 119 -9.71 -7.38 9.62
N LEU A 120 -9.62 -8.20 8.56
CA LEU A 120 -9.68 -9.66 8.70
C LEU A 120 -8.44 -10.23 9.40
N THR A 121 -7.24 -9.74 9.07
CA THR A 121 -6.00 -10.15 9.76
C THR A 121 -6.10 -9.85 11.25
N GLU A 122 -6.53 -8.65 11.63
CA GLU A 122 -6.68 -8.26 13.04
C GLU A 122 -7.75 -9.11 13.76
N ALA A 123 -8.89 -9.35 13.11
CA ALA A 123 -9.94 -10.22 13.65
C ALA A 123 -9.47 -11.68 13.83
N HIS A 124 -8.70 -12.20 12.88
CA HIS A 124 -8.09 -13.52 12.98
C HIS A 124 -7.13 -13.60 14.17
N LEU A 125 -6.25 -12.62 14.35
CA LEU A 125 -5.32 -12.58 15.49
C LEU A 125 -6.05 -12.48 16.84
N ALA A 126 -7.21 -11.82 16.88
CA ALA A 126 -8.01 -11.71 18.10
C ALA A 126 -8.79 -12.98 18.45
N THR A 127 -9.26 -13.74 17.46
CA THR A 127 -10.17 -14.87 17.65
C THR A 127 -9.53 -16.24 17.45
N GLY A 128 -8.44 -16.30 16.68
CA GLY A 128 -7.83 -17.53 16.17
C GLY A 128 -8.64 -18.22 15.07
N GLU A 129 -9.77 -17.64 14.64
CA GLU A 129 -10.62 -18.20 13.59
C GLU A 129 -10.25 -17.62 12.23
N GLU A 130 -10.12 -18.48 11.23
CA GLU A 130 -9.86 -18.10 9.84
C GLU A 130 -11.08 -18.46 8.99
N ASP A 131 -11.60 -17.49 8.23
CA ASP A 131 -12.62 -17.72 7.22
C ASP A 131 -12.04 -17.43 5.83
N PRO A 132 -11.56 -18.47 5.11
CA PRO A 132 -10.98 -18.29 3.79
C PRO A 132 -11.92 -17.63 2.79
N LYS A 133 -13.25 -17.80 2.94
CA LYS A 133 -14.22 -17.14 2.06
C LYS A 133 -14.31 -15.66 2.34
N ALA A 134 -14.22 -15.26 3.61
CA ALA A 134 -14.17 -13.85 3.97
C ALA A 134 -12.92 -13.18 3.39
N VAL A 135 -11.77 -13.86 3.42
CA VAL A 135 -10.53 -13.37 2.81
C VAL A 135 -10.67 -13.24 1.29
N GLU A 136 -11.18 -14.26 0.60
CA GLU A 136 -11.44 -14.21 -0.85
C GLU A 136 -12.43 -13.09 -1.24
N GLU A 137 -13.41 -12.78 -0.39
CA GLU A 137 -14.38 -11.72 -0.63
C GLU A 137 -13.78 -10.33 -0.36
N ALA A 138 -12.97 -10.18 0.70
CA ALA A 138 -12.27 -8.95 1.01
C ALA A 138 -11.21 -8.61 -0.05
N ASP A 139 -10.59 -9.63 -0.64
CA ASP A 139 -9.59 -9.54 -1.70
C ASP A 139 -10.19 -9.32 -3.11
N ARG A 140 -11.36 -8.69 -3.20
CA ARG A 140 -11.95 -8.23 -4.47
C ARG A 140 -11.92 -6.71 -4.56
N GLU A 141 -11.88 -6.22 -5.79
CA GLU A 141 -12.21 -4.83 -6.09
C GLU A 141 -13.72 -4.63 -5.99
N TYR A 142 -14.13 -3.56 -5.30
CA TYR A 142 -15.52 -3.09 -5.29
C TYR A 142 -15.67 -1.72 -5.97
N PRO A 143 -16.85 -1.44 -6.55
CA PRO A 143 -17.18 -0.11 -7.03
C PRO A 143 -16.99 0.95 -5.93
N GLY A 144 -16.19 1.97 -6.22
CA GLY A 144 -15.91 3.08 -5.30
C GLY A 144 -14.63 2.93 -4.48
N ASP A 145 -13.94 1.78 -4.52
CA ASP A 145 -12.69 1.55 -3.77
C ASP A 145 -11.64 2.65 -3.98
N PHE A 146 -11.45 3.10 -5.22
CA PHE A 146 -10.49 4.15 -5.58
C PHE A 146 -10.98 5.59 -5.35
N GLY A 147 -12.24 5.77 -4.92
CA GLY A 147 -12.82 7.07 -4.58
C GLY A 147 -13.06 7.27 -3.09
N ALA A 148 -12.73 6.26 -2.27
CA ALA A 148 -12.84 6.34 -0.82
C ALA A 148 -11.72 7.19 -0.23
N ASP A 149 -12.01 7.84 0.90
CA ASP A 149 -10.99 8.51 1.69
C ASP A 149 -9.97 7.47 2.22
N PRO A 150 -8.68 7.84 2.32
CA PRO A 150 -7.68 6.97 2.91
C PRO A 150 -8.03 6.57 4.36
N PRO A 151 -7.72 5.35 4.80
CA PRO A 151 -7.98 4.93 6.17
C PRO A 151 -7.16 5.75 7.17
N GLU A 152 -7.83 6.39 8.14
CA GLU A 152 -7.21 7.31 9.11
C GLU A 152 -6.40 6.59 10.20
N ASP A 153 -6.75 5.34 10.54
CA ASP A 153 -6.20 4.56 11.67
C ASP A 153 -5.17 3.52 11.24
N LEU A 154 -4.70 3.57 10.00
CA LEU A 154 -3.85 2.53 9.39
C LEU A 154 -2.59 2.25 10.21
N ALA A 155 -1.92 3.30 10.70
CA ALA A 155 -0.70 3.15 11.50
C ALA A 155 -0.94 2.46 12.85
N GLU A 156 -2.04 2.81 13.53
CA GLU A 156 -2.39 2.20 14.80
C GLU A 156 -2.82 0.74 14.60
N GLN A 157 -3.55 0.44 13.53
CA GLN A 157 -3.94 -0.92 13.20
C GLN A 157 -2.73 -1.82 12.91
N ILE A 158 -1.79 -1.34 12.11
CA ILE A 158 -0.56 -2.10 11.79
C ILE A 158 0.26 -2.36 13.06
N ASP A 159 0.40 -1.37 13.95
CA ASP A 159 1.11 -1.56 15.22
C ASP A 159 0.46 -2.68 16.05
N ARG A 160 -0.87 -2.70 16.18
CA ARG A 160 -1.60 -3.77 16.89
C ARG A 160 -1.37 -5.14 16.25
N ILE A 161 -1.44 -5.24 14.92
CA ILE A 161 -1.19 -6.49 14.19
C ILE A 161 0.24 -7.00 14.45
N LEU A 162 1.25 -6.13 14.35
CA LEU A 162 2.64 -6.51 14.56
C LEU A 162 2.95 -6.91 16.00
N VAL A 163 2.33 -6.24 16.99
CA VAL A 163 2.44 -6.61 18.40
C VAL A 163 1.82 -7.98 18.67
N SER A 164 0.67 -8.28 18.05
CA SER A 164 0.00 -9.57 18.17
C SER A 164 0.66 -10.69 17.35
N ASN A 165 1.44 -10.34 16.33
CA ASN A 165 2.15 -11.28 15.47
C ASN A 165 3.63 -10.90 15.24
N PRO A 166 4.52 -11.13 16.24
CA PRO A 166 5.92 -10.69 16.20
C PRO A 166 6.81 -11.48 15.22
N ALA A 167 6.26 -12.48 14.52
CA ALA A 167 6.97 -13.32 13.55
C ALA A 167 6.89 -12.78 12.11
N THR A 168 6.21 -11.66 11.89
CA THR A 168 6.04 -10.99 10.58
C THR A 168 7.27 -10.15 10.21
#